data_AF-A0A4Q6DUR3-F1
#
_entry.id   AF-A0A4Q6DUR3-F1
#
_cell.length_a   1.000
_cell.length_b   1.000
_cell.length_c   1.000
_cell.angle_alpha   90.00
_cell.angle_beta   90.00
_cell.angle_gamma   90.00
#
_symmetry.space_group_name_H-M   'P 1'
#
loop_
_entity.id
_entity.type
_entity.pdbx_description
1 polymer ?
#
loop_
_entity_poly.entity_id
_entity_poly.type
_entity_poly.pdbx_seq_one_letter_code
_entity_poly.pdbx_strand_id
1 'polypeptide(L)'
;TDNVNFMASNLTKQVRGIIKVVTAIANGDLNQKFVLEAKGEVAALAETINNMTDTLRVFADQVTTVAREVGIEGKLGAQARVPGVAGTWKDLTDNVNFMASNLTTQVRGIVKVVTAVANGDLNQKFVLEAKGEVAALAETINSMTDTLRTFADQVTTVAREVGIEGKLGGQAKVPGAAGTWRELTDNVNQLAGNLTSQVRAIADVSTAVTKGDLTRSINVEAQGELLQLKDNVNQMISNLKDTTYKNQEQDWLKTNLAKFSGMMQGQRNIVSVAQLIMSELTPLVDAQHGGFFFMEQDRDTGPELNLIASYGFSTRKSLNSTYRLKESLVGQCAFEKKRILLSEVPPGFIHVQSGLGDAPPRTVV
;
A
#
# COMPACT_ATOMS: atom_id res chain seq x y z
N THR A 1 30.99 25.90 104.45
CA THR A 1 30.61 24.57 103.90
C THR A 1 29.30 24.64 103.13
N ASP A 2 28.28 25.35 103.62
CA ASP A 2 26.95 25.39 102.97
C ASP A 2 26.92 26.03 101.58
N ASN A 3 27.72 27.08 101.34
CA ASN A 3 27.82 27.69 100.00
C ASN A 3 28.39 26.74 98.94
N VAL A 4 29.35 25.88 99.31
CA VAL A 4 29.96 24.90 98.40
C VAL A 4 28.96 23.79 98.06
N ASN A 5 28.21 23.32 99.05
CA ASN A 5 27.15 22.32 98.86
C ASN A 5 26.00 22.85 98.00
N PHE A 6 25.65 24.13 98.16
CA PHE A 6 24.65 24.80 97.32
C PHE A 6 25.11 24.92 95.86
N MET A 7 26.37 25.32 95.63
CA MET A 7 26.95 25.40 94.29
C MET A 7 27.04 24.02 93.61
N ALA A 8 27.46 22.99 94.34
CA ALA A 8 27.54 21.61 93.81
C ALA A 8 26.15 21.04 93.46
N SER A 9 25.14 21.30 94.29
CA SER A 9 23.76 20.90 94.02
C SER A 9 23.19 21.60 92.78
N ASN A 10 23.49 22.90 92.62
CA ASN A 10 23.05 23.67 91.44
C ASN A 10 23.72 23.16 90.15
N LEU A 11 25.04 22.95 90.18
CA LEU A 11 25.77 22.39 89.04
C LEU A 11 25.27 20.98 88.66
N THR A 12 24.98 20.13 89.65
CA THR A 12 24.42 18.79 89.42
C THR A 12 23.07 18.84 88.72
N LYS A 13 22.19 19.77 89.11
CA LYS A 13 20.89 19.97 88.44
C LYS A 13 21.08 20.46 87.00
N GLN A 14 22.00 21.39 86.78
CA GLN A 14 22.31 21.92 85.44
C GLN A 14 22.86 20.83 84.50
N VAL A 15 23.85 20.05 84.95
CA VAL A 15 24.43 18.95 84.15
C VAL A 15 23.39 17.87 83.86
N ARG A 16 22.54 17.51 84.83
CA ARG A 16 21.44 16.54 84.59
C ARG A 16 20.43 17.07 83.57
N GLY A 17 20.15 18.38 83.58
CA GLY A 17 19.32 19.03 82.57
C GLY A 17 19.92 18.94 81.16
N ILE A 18 21.22 19.17 81.03
CA ILE A 18 21.94 19.01 79.75
C ILE A 18 21.85 17.56 79.27
N ILE A 19 22.15 16.58 80.14
CA ILE A 19 22.08 15.16 79.79
C ILE A 19 20.66 14.80 79.30
N LYS A 20 19.61 15.29 79.96
CA LYS A 20 18.23 15.02 79.53
C LYS A 20 17.97 15.54 78.10
N VAL A 21 18.34 16.77 77.80
CA VAL A 21 18.12 17.38 76.48
C VAL A 21 18.96 16.69 75.42
N VAL A 22 20.25 16.42 75.69
CA VAL A 22 21.13 15.71 74.76
C VAL A 22 20.67 14.28 74.50
N THR A 23 20.20 13.55 75.53
CA THR A 23 19.60 12.22 75.36
C THR A 23 18.31 12.29 74.53
N ALA A 24 17.49 13.32 74.70
CA ALA A 24 16.30 13.52 73.87
C ALA A 24 16.65 13.76 72.39
N ILE A 25 17.63 14.64 72.13
CA ILE A 25 18.15 14.90 70.78
C ILE A 25 18.71 13.60 70.15
N ALA A 26 19.48 12.83 70.92
CA ALA A 26 20.03 11.55 70.47
C ALA A 26 18.94 10.52 70.11
N ASN A 27 17.77 10.60 70.76
CA ASN A 27 16.60 9.79 70.46
C ASN A 27 15.67 10.41 69.39
N GLY A 28 16.02 11.55 68.81
CA GLY A 28 15.24 12.24 67.78
C GLY A 28 14.13 13.16 68.28
N ASP A 29 14.00 13.40 69.60
CA ASP A 29 13.08 14.40 70.15
C ASP A 29 13.75 15.79 70.18
N LEU A 30 13.46 16.57 69.14
CA LEU A 30 13.99 17.93 68.94
C LEU A 30 13.11 19.02 69.58
N ASN A 31 12.09 18.65 70.37
CA ASN A 31 11.21 19.62 71.04
C ASN A 31 11.68 19.97 72.46
N GLN A 32 12.64 19.23 73.02
CA GLN A 32 13.18 19.51 74.35
C GLN A 32 14.16 20.69 74.32
N LYS A 33 13.98 21.63 75.25
CA LYS A 33 14.91 22.74 75.47
C LYS A 33 15.43 22.77 76.90
N PHE A 34 16.60 23.36 77.07
CA PHE A 34 17.13 23.70 78.37
C PHE A 34 16.45 24.96 78.91
N VAL A 35 15.81 24.88 80.09
CA VAL A 35 15.01 25.98 80.70
C VAL A 35 15.56 26.38 82.10
N LEU A 36 16.76 25.93 82.48
CA LEU A 36 17.31 26.26 83.80
C LEU A 36 18.02 27.62 83.79
N GLU A 37 17.89 28.39 84.88
CA GLU A 37 18.70 29.60 85.15
C GLU A 37 20.16 29.20 85.42
N ALA A 38 20.91 28.95 84.34
CA ALA A 38 22.35 28.80 84.40
C ALA A 38 23.03 30.19 84.40
N LYS A 39 24.18 30.30 85.03
CA LYS A 39 25.04 31.50 85.01
C LYS A 39 26.44 31.10 84.56
N GLY A 40 27.15 31.99 83.86
CA GLY A 40 28.50 31.73 83.36
C GLY A 40 28.53 30.71 82.22
N GLU A 41 29.58 29.89 82.16
CA GLU A 41 29.86 28.97 81.05
C GLU A 41 28.74 27.94 80.79
N VAL A 42 28.02 27.52 81.83
CA VAL A 42 26.90 26.57 81.71
C VAL A 42 25.71 27.20 80.96
N ALA A 43 25.53 28.52 81.09
CA ALA A 43 24.50 29.26 80.33
C ALA A 43 24.86 29.32 78.84
N ALA A 44 26.13 29.62 78.53
CA ALA A 44 26.62 29.63 77.16
C ALA A 44 26.54 28.23 76.50
N LEU A 45 26.84 27.17 77.25
CA LEU A 45 26.68 25.80 76.78
C LEU A 45 25.21 25.44 76.52
N ALA A 46 24.31 25.79 77.44
CA ALA A 46 22.89 25.57 77.28
C ALA A 46 22.31 26.31 76.08
N GLU A 47 22.72 27.57 75.87
CA GLU A 47 22.34 28.36 74.71
C GLU A 47 22.84 27.72 73.41
N THR A 48 24.09 27.26 73.38
CA THR A 48 24.67 26.56 72.23
C THR A 48 23.90 25.28 71.89
N ILE A 49 23.55 24.48 72.91
CA ILE A 49 22.76 23.25 72.73
C ILE A 49 21.35 23.60 72.25
N ASN A 50 20.69 24.60 72.83
CA ASN A 50 19.35 25.03 72.39
C ASN A 50 19.36 25.52 70.94
N ASN A 51 20.35 26.31 70.55
CA ASN A 51 20.52 26.77 69.17
C ASN A 51 20.74 25.60 68.21
N MET A 52 21.59 24.62 68.58
CA MET A 52 21.78 23.39 67.82
C MET A 52 20.47 22.60 67.66
N THR A 53 19.70 22.43 68.74
CA THR A 53 18.39 21.75 68.71
C THR A 53 17.40 22.47 67.80
N ASP A 54 17.36 23.81 67.84
CA ASP A 54 16.50 24.59 66.97
C ASP A 54 16.90 24.44 65.50
N THR A 55 18.18 24.49 65.16
CA THR A 55 18.67 24.23 63.80
C THR A 55 18.31 22.83 63.32
N LEU A 56 18.53 21.80 64.15
CA LEU A 56 18.15 20.42 63.85
C LEU A 56 16.66 20.29 63.57
N ARG A 57 15.82 20.91 64.41
CA ARG A 57 14.36 20.86 64.29
C ARG A 57 13.89 21.49 62.99
N VAL A 58 14.41 22.68 62.67
CA VAL A 58 14.07 23.38 61.41
C VAL A 58 14.56 22.56 60.21
N PHE A 59 15.79 22.02 60.24
CA PHE A 59 16.30 21.19 59.16
C PHE A 59 15.43 19.95 58.93
N ALA A 60 15.06 19.22 59.99
CA ALA A 60 14.21 18.04 59.90
C ALA A 60 12.83 18.35 59.29
N ASP A 61 12.22 19.47 59.71
CA ASP A 61 10.94 19.94 59.17
C ASP A 61 11.04 20.32 57.68
N GLN A 62 12.10 21.04 57.32
CA GLN A 62 12.35 21.45 55.93
C GLN A 62 12.62 20.26 55.01
N VAL A 63 13.46 19.30 55.42
CA VAL A 63 13.72 18.08 54.63
C VAL A 63 12.44 17.24 54.48
N THR A 64 11.66 17.10 55.56
CA THR A 64 10.36 16.40 55.50
C THR A 64 9.40 17.07 54.53
N THR A 65 9.37 18.40 54.53
CA THR A 65 8.54 19.20 53.61
C THR A 65 8.98 19.01 52.17
N VAL A 66 10.26 19.15 51.84
CA VAL A 66 10.77 18.97 50.47
C VAL A 66 10.53 17.53 49.98
N ALA A 67 10.76 16.53 50.83
CA ALA A 67 10.52 15.14 50.48
C ALA A 67 9.03 14.89 50.16
N ARG A 68 8.11 15.50 50.92
CA ARG A 68 6.68 15.43 50.67
C ARG A 68 6.30 16.16 49.39
N GLU A 69 6.71 17.42 49.24
CA GLU A 69 6.31 18.26 48.12
C GLU A 69 6.85 17.74 46.78
N VAL A 70 8.15 17.44 46.69
CA VAL A 70 8.78 16.97 45.44
C VAL A 70 8.51 15.49 45.21
N GLY A 71 8.64 14.67 46.26
CA GLY A 71 8.61 13.21 46.13
C GLY A 71 7.20 12.59 46.14
N ILE A 72 6.23 13.21 46.82
CA ILE A 72 4.88 12.65 46.98
C ILE A 72 3.84 13.49 46.24
N GLU A 73 3.83 14.80 46.47
CA GLU A 73 2.82 15.70 45.91
C GLU A 73 3.13 16.14 44.47
N GLY A 74 4.37 15.91 43.99
CA GLY A 74 4.79 16.31 42.65
C GLY A 74 4.89 17.83 42.45
N LYS A 75 4.94 18.61 43.53
CA LYS A 75 5.18 20.05 43.52
C LYS A 75 6.65 20.33 43.22
N LEU A 76 6.98 20.31 41.92
CA LEU A 76 8.34 20.50 41.44
C LEU A 76 8.85 21.92 41.72
N GLY A 77 10.05 22.04 42.26
CA GLY A 77 10.72 23.31 42.59
C GLY A 77 10.77 23.65 44.08
N ALA A 78 10.22 22.81 44.96
CA ALA A 78 10.34 22.99 46.40
C ALA A 78 11.80 22.86 46.88
N GLN A 79 12.17 23.69 47.85
CA GLN A 79 13.52 23.79 48.40
C GLN A 79 13.47 23.98 49.92
N ALA A 80 14.42 23.36 50.61
CA ALA A 80 14.63 23.51 52.04
C ALA A 80 15.31 24.86 52.31
N ARG A 81 14.75 25.63 53.24
CA ARG A 81 15.32 26.90 53.69
C ARG A 81 15.55 26.86 55.19
N VAL A 82 16.79 26.61 55.59
CA VAL A 82 17.19 26.59 57.01
C VAL A 82 17.97 27.87 57.33
N PRO A 83 17.42 28.79 58.14
CA PRO A 83 18.09 30.05 58.45
C PRO A 83 19.37 29.84 59.28
N GLY A 84 20.40 30.65 59.02
CA GLY A 84 21.59 30.72 59.88
C GLY A 84 22.52 29.50 59.82
N VAL A 85 22.32 28.57 58.88
CA VAL A 85 23.20 27.39 58.73
C VAL A 85 24.52 27.75 58.06
N ALA A 86 25.59 27.13 58.57
CA ALA A 86 26.94 27.22 58.03
C ALA A 86 27.63 25.86 58.16
N GLY A 87 28.78 25.69 57.49
CA GLY A 87 29.51 24.42 57.44
C GLY A 87 28.63 23.27 56.96
N THR A 88 28.72 22.12 57.61
CA THR A 88 28.02 20.89 57.22
C THR A 88 26.50 21.05 57.12
N TRP A 89 25.87 21.89 57.94
CA TRP A 89 24.42 22.12 57.87
C TRP A 89 24.00 22.81 56.57
N LYS A 90 24.84 23.73 56.10
CA LYS A 90 24.63 24.38 54.81
C LYS A 90 24.83 23.37 53.69
N ASP A 91 25.92 22.61 53.72
CA ASP A 91 26.21 21.59 52.70
C ASP A 91 25.08 20.56 52.57
N LEU A 92 24.51 20.09 53.69
CA LEU A 92 23.36 19.18 53.67
C LEU A 92 22.11 19.82 53.08
N THR A 93 21.82 21.08 53.44
CA THR A 93 20.67 21.83 52.89
C THR A 93 20.84 22.02 51.38
N ASP A 94 22.04 22.40 50.94
CA ASP A 94 22.37 22.61 49.53
C ASP A 94 22.29 21.30 48.74
N ASN A 95 22.73 20.17 49.31
CA ASN A 95 22.61 18.84 48.69
C ASN A 95 21.14 18.39 48.50
N VAL A 96 20.28 18.59 49.50
CA VAL A 96 18.84 18.30 49.38
C VAL A 96 18.21 19.16 48.29
N ASN A 97 18.55 20.45 48.26
CA ASN A 97 18.06 21.38 47.24
C ASN A 97 18.56 21.04 45.84
N PHE A 98 19.81 20.61 45.70
CA PHE A 98 20.38 20.16 44.44
C PHE A 98 19.66 18.90 43.92
N MET A 99 19.40 17.92 44.79
CA MET A 99 18.63 16.73 44.44
C MET A 99 17.20 17.09 44.00
N ALA A 100 16.49 17.91 44.77
CA ALA A 100 15.15 18.37 44.44
C ALA A 100 15.09 19.15 43.11
N SER A 101 16.07 20.02 42.85
CA SER A 101 16.18 20.79 41.62
C SER A 101 16.48 19.92 40.40
N ASN A 102 17.33 18.91 40.56
CA ASN A 102 17.64 17.96 39.48
C ASN A 102 16.40 17.15 39.10
N LEU A 103 15.70 16.57 40.07
CA LEU A 103 14.45 15.84 39.82
C LEU A 103 13.39 16.75 39.18
N THR A 104 13.26 17.98 39.66
CA THR A 104 12.34 18.98 39.09
C THR A 104 12.64 19.24 37.61
N THR A 105 13.90 19.51 37.28
CA THR A 105 14.33 19.81 35.90
C THR A 105 14.12 18.59 35.00
N GLN A 106 14.47 17.40 35.49
CA GLN A 106 14.30 16.13 34.77
C GLN A 106 12.83 15.86 34.42
N VAL A 107 11.94 15.89 35.42
CA VAL A 107 10.51 15.62 35.21
C VAL A 107 9.88 16.68 34.31
N ARG A 108 10.18 17.97 34.49
CA ARG A 108 9.67 19.03 33.60
C ARG A 108 10.14 18.86 32.15
N GLY A 109 11.40 18.44 31.96
CA GLY A 109 11.92 18.12 30.63
C GLY A 109 11.14 16.99 29.95
N ILE A 110 10.80 15.92 30.70
CA ILE A 110 10.05 14.78 30.18
C ILE A 110 8.66 15.25 29.76
N VAL A 111 7.97 15.97 30.66
CA VAL A 111 6.64 16.53 30.38
C VAL A 111 6.67 17.37 29.10
N LYS A 112 7.64 18.27 28.93
CA LYS A 112 7.74 19.10 27.73
C LYS A 112 7.80 18.26 26.45
N VAL A 113 8.66 17.24 26.40
CA VAL A 113 8.84 16.41 25.20
C VAL A 113 7.62 15.53 24.95
N VAL A 114 7.07 14.89 25.99
CA VAL A 114 5.88 14.05 25.85
C VAL A 114 4.66 14.87 25.41
N THR A 115 4.47 16.07 25.98
CA THR A 115 3.41 17.00 25.53
C THR A 115 3.62 17.45 24.09
N ALA A 116 4.86 17.72 23.67
CA ALA A 116 5.15 18.06 22.28
C ALA A 116 4.82 16.92 21.31
N VAL A 117 5.25 15.69 21.63
CA VAL A 117 4.93 14.49 20.85
C VAL A 117 3.41 14.26 20.78
N ALA A 118 2.69 14.44 21.90
CA ALA A 118 1.23 14.33 21.93
C ALA A 118 0.54 15.39 21.05
N ASN A 119 1.14 16.57 20.90
CA ASN A 119 0.67 17.62 20.00
C ASN A 119 1.19 17.48 18.56
N GLY A 120 1.91 16.40 18.24
CA GLY A 120 2.45 16.13 16.91
C GLY A 120 3.77 16.84 16.58
N ASP A 121 4.39 17.55 17.53
CA ASP A 121 5.73 18.13 17.35
C ASP A 121 6.81 17.08 17.69
N LEU A 122 7.29 16.41 16.66
CA LEU A 122 8.32 15.35 16.75
C LEU A 122 9.75 15.90 16.62
N ASN A 123 9.92 17.23 16.58
CA ASN A 123 11.24 17.87 16.51
C ASN A 123 11.82 18.19 17.89
N GLN A 124 11.00 18.16 18.95
CA GLN A 124 11.48 18.36 20.31
C GLN A 124 12.28 17.14 20.78
N LYS A 125 13.48 17.40 21.29
CA LYS A 125 14.31 16.38 21.96
C LYS A 125 14.46 16.68 23.44
N PHE A 126 14.58 15.62 24.21
CA PHE A 126 14.99 15.71 25.60
C PHE A 126 16.49 16.00 25.65
N VAL A 127 16.84 17.25 25.91
CA VAL A 127 18.22 17.73 26.06
C VAL A 127 18.43 18.10 27.52
N LEU A 128 18.95 17.16 28.29
CA LEU A 128 19.35 17.39 29.68
C LEU A 128 20.61 16.58 29.97
N GLU A 129 21.55 17.17 30.70
CA GLU A 129 22.68 16.46 31.28
C GLU A 129 22.19 15.55 32.43
N ALA A 130 21.52 14.47 32.08
CA ALA A 130 21.14 13.42 33.00
C ALA A 130 22.26 12.38 33.12
N LYS A 131 22.35 11.71 34.27
CA LYS A 131 23.24 10.58 34.50
C LYS A 131 22.44 9.38 35.01
N GLY A 132 22.97 8.18 34.81
CA GLY A 132 22.33 6.95 35.27
C GLY A 132 20.99 6.68 34.58
N GLU A 133 20.00 6.21 35.34
CA GLU A 133 18.69 5.77 34.82
C GLU A 133 17.93 6.87 34.08
N VAL A 134 18.06 8.13 34.51
CA VAL A 134 17.39 9.25 33.85
C VAL A 134 17.96 9.51 32.46
N ALA A 135 19.27 9.25 32.26
CA ALA A 135 19.89 9.33 30.93
C ALA A 135 19.37 8.23 30.00
N ALA A 136 19.25 7.00 30.52
CA ALA A 136 18.68 5.88 29.76
C ALA A 136 17.21 6.12 29.38
N LEU A 137 16.43 6.71 30.28
CA LEU A 137 15.04 7.11 30.01
C LEU A 137 14.98 8.20 28.93
N ALA A 138 15.84 9.22 29.02
CA ALA A 138 15.96 10.27 28.03
C ALA A 138 16.28 9.74 26.63
N GLU A 139 17.25 8.82 26.55
CA GLU A 139 17.63 8.16 25.31
C GLU A 139 16.47 7.33 24.73
N THR A 140 15.75 6.60 25.59
CA THR A 140 14.56 5.83 25.17
C THR A 140 13.48 6.74 24.59
N ILE A 141 13.18 7.86 25.26
CA ILE A 141 12.20 8.84 24.78
C ILE A 141 12.67 9.45 23.45
N ASN A 142 13.93 9.87 23.35
CA ASN A 142 14.48 10.45 22.12
C ASN A 142 14.45 9.44 20.95
N SER A 143 14.80 8.17 21.19
CA SER A 143 14.75 7.12 20.18
C SER A 143 13.32 6.83 19.72
N MET A 144 12.34 6.86 20.64
CA MET A 144 10.92 6.75 20.30
C MET A 144 10.48 7.91 19.41
N THR A 145 10.81 9.15 19.78
CA THR A 145 10.47 10.35 19.01
C THR A 145 11.14 10.35 17.63
N ASP A 146 12.39 9.92 17.52
CA ASP A 146 13.09 9.79 16.24
C ASP A 146 12.45 8.73 15.32
N THR A 147 11.98 7.60 15.89
CA THR A 147 11.26 6.56 15.15
C THR A 147 9.92 7.08 14.65
N LEU A 148 9.15 7.77 15.51
CA LEU A 148 7.88 8.41 15.15
C LEU A 148 8.05 9.42 14.03
N ARG A 149 9.07 10.29 14.13
CA ARG A 149 9.38 11.31 13.11
C ARG A 149 9.69 10.66 11.77
N THR A 150 10.58 9.66 11.78
CA THR A 150 10.94 8.92 10.58
C THR A 150 9.73 8.23 9.97
N PHE A 151 8.88 7.59 10.78
CA PHE A 151 7.65 6.98 10.30
C PHE A 151 6.72 8.00 9.64
N ALA A 152 6.47 9.14 10.28
CA ALA A 152 5.63 10.20 9.74
C ALA A 152 6.16 10.73 8.39
N ASP A 153 7.47 10.95 8.28
CA ASP A 153 8.12 11.41 7.05
C ASP A 153 7.99 10.37 5.93
N GLN A 154 8.19 9.08 6.25
CA GLN A 154 8.12 7.99 5.28
C GLN A 154 6.69 7.77 4.77
N VAL A 155 5.69 7.75 5.66
CA VAL A 155 4.28 7.61 5.26
C VAL A 155 3.83 8.79 4.42
N THR A 156 4.22 10.02 4.80
CA THR A 156 3.91 11.23 4.02
C THR A 156 4.55 11.16 2.62
N THR A 157 5.77 10.64 2.53
CA THR A 157 6.47 10.46 1.25
C THR A 157 5.75 9.45 0.36
N VAL A 158 5.41 8.27 0.87
CA VAL A 158 4.68 7.24 0.10
C VAL A 158 3.31 7.75 -0.35
N ALA A 159 2.57 8.42 0.54
CA ALA A 159 1.28 9.00 0.20
C ALA A 159 1.39 10.04 -0.92
N ARG A 160 2.41 10.89 -0.89
CA ARG A 160 2.67 11.87 -1.95
C ARG A 160 3.09 11.19 -3.25
N GLU A 161 4.07 10.28 -3.22
CA GLU A 161 4.61 9.65 -4.43
C GLU A 161 3.57 8.77 -5.13
N VAL A 162 2.95 7.85 -4.39
CA VAL A 162 2.01 6.88 -4.97
C VAL A 162 0.63 7.50 -5.18
N GLY A 163 0.15 8.29 -4.22
CA GLY A 163 -1.21 8.84 -4.22
C GLY A 163 -1.39 10.15 -4.99
N ILE A 164 -0.39 11.03 -5.00
CA ILE A 164 -0.51 12.38 -5.61
C ILE A 164 0.30 12.47 -6.91
N GLU A 165 1.57 12.09 -6.88
CA GLU A 165 2.47 12.21 -8.03
C GLU A 165 2.33 11.04 -9.03
N GLY A 166 1.67 9.96 -8.65
CA GLY A 166 1.50 8.77 -9.49
C GLY A 166 2.82 8.00 -9.76
N LYS A 167 3.86 8.26 -8.97
CA LYS A 167 5.13 7.52 -9.00
C LYS A 167 4.95 6.17 -8.31
N LEU A 168 4.48 5.21 -9.09
CA LEU A 168 4.18 3.86 -8.60
C LEU A 168 5.46 3.10 -8.21
N GLY A 169 5.45 2.47 -7.03
CA GLY A 169 6.56 1.69 -6.48
C GLY A 169 7.25 2.31 -5.27
N GLY A 170 6.79 3.47 -4.78
CA GLY A 170 7.26 4.06 -3.52
C GLY A 170 6.99 3.14 -2.32
N GLN A 171 7.97 3.06 -1.42
CA GLN A 171 7.91 2.24 -0.20
C GLN A 171 8.46 3.03 0.99
N ALA A 172 7.82 2.88 2.14
CA ALA A 172 8.26 3.42 3.41
C ALA A 172 9.35 2.52 4.00
N LYS A 173 10.45 3.15 4.42
CA LYS A 173 11.54 2.48 5.13
C LYS A 173 11.81 3.20 6.44
N VAL A 174 11.42 2.57 7.55
CA VAL A 174 11.59 3.12 8.90
C VAL A 174 12.61 2.26 9.65
N PRO A 175 13.90 2.67 9.72
CA PRO A 175 14.92 1.93 10.43
C PRO A 175 14.58 1.79 11.92
N GLY A 176 14.81 0.61 12.50
CA GLY A 176 14.53 0.36 13.91
C GLY A 176 13.05 0.15 14.25
N ALA A 177 12.13 0.21 13.28
CA ALA A 177 10.73 -0.12 13.51
C ALA A 177 10.58 -1.58 13.98
N ALA A 178 9.90 -1.75 15.12
CA ALA A 178 9.60 -3.04 15.72
C ALA A 178 8.17 -3.04 16.26
N GLY A 179 7.61 -4.25 16.48
CA GLY A 179 6.23 -4.42 16.92
C GLY A 179 5.24 -3.70 16.00
N THR A 180 4.32 -2.94 16.59
CA THR A 180 3.28 -2.19 15.88
C THR A 180 3.83 -1.24 14.81
N TRP A 181 5.00 -0.62 15.03
CA TRP A 181 5.59 0.31 14.04
C TRP A 181 5.98 -0.40 12.75
N ARG A 182 6.51 -1.62 12.88
CA ARG A 182 6.85 -2.44 11.72
C ARG A 182 5.60 -2.88 10.98
N GLU A 183 4.60 -3.37 11.71
CA GLU A 183 3.31 -3.78 11.13
C GLU A 183 2.65 -2.64 10.34
N LEU A 184 2.62 -1.42 10.90
CA LEU A 184 2.08 -0.25 10.20
C LEU A 184 2.88 0.08 8.93
N THR A 185 4.21 -0.01 8.99
CA THR A 185 5.08 0.22 7.82
C THR A 185 4.82 -0.82 6.74
N ASP A 186 4.70 -2.09 7.12
CA ASP A 186 4.44 -3.21 6.21
C ASP A 186 3.05 -3.08 5.57
N ASN A 187 2.04 -2.67 6.33
CA ASN A 187 0.68 -2.43 5.81
C ASN A 187 0.65 -1.28 4.79
N VAL A 188 1.35 -0.16 5.05
CA VAL A 188 1.47 0.95 4.08
C VAL A 188 2.18 0.48 2.80
N ASN A 189 3.23 -0.32 2.94
CA ASN A 189 3.96 -0.89 1.80
C ASN A 189 3.11 -1.87 0.99
N GLN A 190 2.30 -2.70 1.66
CA GLN A 190 1.38 -3.62 0.99
C GLN A 190 0.30 -2.87 0.22
N LEU A 191 -0.28 -1.82 0.82
CA LEU A 191 -1.24 -0.95 0.15
C LEU A 191 -0.63 -0.31 -1.11
N ALA A 192 0.54 0.32 -0.97
CA ALA A 192 1.24 0.97 -2.07
C ALA A 192 1.64 -0.03 -3.17
N GLY A 193 2.09 -1.22 -2.78
CA GLY A 193 2.47 -2.31 -3.68
C GLY A 193 1.29 -2.85 -4.47
N ASN A 194 0.15 -3.10 -3.82
CA ASN A 194 -1.07 -3.55 -4.47
C ASN A 194 -1.59 -2.51 -5.46
N LEU A 195 -1.66 -1.24 -5.06
CA LEU A 195 -2.13 -0.17 -5.96
C LEU A 195 -1.17 0.00 -7.15
N THR A 196 0.13 -0.06 -6.90
CA THR A 196 1.16 0.00 -7.95
C THR A 196 1.00 -1.12 -8.97
N SER A 197 0.89 -2.37 -8.52
CA SER A 197 0.80 -3.52 -9.42
C SER A 197 -0.50 -3.48 -10.23
N GLN A 198 -1.62 -3.13 -9.58
CA GLN A 198 -2.93 -3.07 -10.21
C GLN A 198 -3.00 -1.97 -11.27
N VAL A 199 -2.61 -0.73 -10.92
CA VAL A 199 -2.68 0.41 -11.86
C VAL A 199 -1.69 0.23 -13.01
N ARG A 200 -0.47 -0.27 -12.75
CA ARG A 200 0.51 -0.52 -13.80
C ARG A 200 0.04 -1.60 -14.78
N ALA A 201 -0.57 -2.69 -14.28
CA ALA A 201 -1.13 -3.72 -15.15
C ALA A 201 -2.24 -3.17 -16.07
N ILE A 202 -3.10 -2.29 -15.55
CA ILE A 202 -4.14 -1.62 -16.36
C ILE A 202 -3.49 -0.72 -17.42
N ALA A 203 -2.49 0.07 -17.06
CA ALA A 203 -1.78 0.97 -17.98
C ALA A 203 -1.06 0.21 -19.11
N ASP A 204 -0.40 -0.89 -18.78
CA ASP A 204 0.32 -1.73 -19.75
C ASP A 204 -0.64 -2.35 -20.77
N VAL A 205 -1.75 -2.93 -20.30
CA VAL A 205 -2.77 -3.50 -21.19
C VAL A 205 -3.45 -2.42 -22.02
N SER A 206 -3.79 -1.28 -21.42
CA SER A 206 -4.38 -0.14 -22.14
C SER A 206 -3.45 0.36 -23.25
N THR A 207 -2.14 0.38 -23.00
CA THR A 207 -1.13 0.75 -24.01
C THR A 207 -1.01 -0.28 -25.13
N ALA A 208 -1.19 -1.58 -24.83
CA ALA A 208 -1.22 -2.61 -25.86
C ALA A 208 -2.46 -2.49 -26.75
N VAL A 209 -3.62 -2.23 -26.13
CA VAL A 209 -4.91 -2.03 -26.81
C VAL A 209 -4.86 -0.82 -27.75
N THR A 210 -4.26 0.30 -27.32
CA THR A 210 -4.09 1.48 -28.20
C THR A 210 -3.15 1.23 -29.38
N LYS A 211 -2.25 0.25 -29.28
CA LYS A 211 -1.41 -0.24 -30.38
C LYS A 211 -2.10 -1.30 -31.26
N GLY A 212 -3.35 -1.64 -30.97
CA GLY A 212 -4.15 -2.61 -31.71
C GLY A 212 -4.03 -4.06 -31.25
N ASP A 213 -3.30 -4.33 -30.16
CA ASP A 213 -3.23 -5.68 -29.58
C ASP A 213 -4.41 -5.92 -28.62
N LEU A 214 -5.48 -6.49 -29.17
CA LEU A 214 -6.69 -6.85 -28.44
C LEU A 214 -6.63 -8.28 -27.87
N THR A 215 -5.46 -8.93 -27.87
CA THR A 215 -5.28 -10.27 -27.29
C THR A 215 -4.92 -10.24 -25.81
N ARG A 216 -4.56 -9.05 -25.31
CA ARG A 216 -4.14 -8.83 -23.92
C ARG A 216 -5.34 -8.70 -22.98
N SER A 217 -5.16 -9.15 -21.74
CA SER A 217 -6.12 -8.99 -20.65
C SER A 217 -5.40 -8.65 -19.34
N ILE A 218 -6.10 -7.98 -18.44
CA ILE A 218 -5.60 -7.66 -17.10
C ILE A 218 -5.89 -8.85 -16.17
N ASN A 219 -4.84 -9.47 -15.65
CA ASN A 219 -4.91 -10.71 -14.84
C ASN A 219 -4.47 -10.52 -13.37
N VAL A 220 -4.25 -9.28 -12.94
CA VAL A 220 -3.86 -8.98 -11.55
C VAL A 220 -5.03 -9.18 -10.59
N GLU A 221 -4.74 -9.69 -9.39
CA GLU A 221 -5.71 -9.77 -8.32
C GLU A 221 -6.09 -8.37 -7.82
N ALA A 222 -7.40 -8.10 -7.78
CA ALA A 222 -7.96 -6.84 -7.34
C ALA A 222 -9.26 -7.11 -6.57
N GLN A 223 -9.62 -6.18 -5.69
CA GLN A 223 -10.86 -6.23 -4.91
C GLN A 223 -11.55 -4.86 -4.97
N GLY A 224 -12.84 -4.84 -4.64
CA GLY A 224 -13.64 -3.60 -4.60
C GLY A 224 -13.68 -2.87 -5.93
N GLU A 225 -13.50 -1.55 -5.90
CA GLU A 225 -13.58 -0.68 -7.08
C GLU A 225 -12.50 -1.00 -8.13
N LEU A 226 -11.30 -1.42 -7.72
CA LEU A 226 -10.25 -1.81 -8.66
C LEU A 226 -10.58 -3.10 -9.42
N LEU A 227 -11.32 -4.02 -8.80
CA LEU A 227 -11.82 -5.21 -9.50
C LEU A 227 -12.84 -4.84 -10.56
N GLN A 228 -13.80 -3.96 -10.23
CA GLN A 228 -14.78 -3.48 -11.19
C GLN A 228 -14.11 -2.75 -12.36
N LEU A 229 -13.09 -1.93 -12.09
CA LEU A 229 -12.31 -1.28 -13.13
C LEU A 229 -11.61 -2.30 -14.04
N LYS A 230 -10.95 -3.31 -13.46
CA LYS A 230 -10.30 -4.41 -14.20
C LYS A 230 -11.30 -5.12 -15.13
N ASP A 231 -12.46 -5.49 -14.61
CA ASP A 231 -13.48 -6.22 -15.36
C ASP A 231 -14.10 -5.36 -16.46
N ASN A 232 -14.36 -4.08 -16.19
CA ASN A 232 -14.86 -3.14 -17.20
C ASN A 232 -13.86 -2.94 -18.35
N VAL A 233 -12.57 -2.80 -18.05
CA VAL A 233 -11.53 -2.68 -19.08
C VAL A 233 -11.42 -3.99 -19.87
N ASN A 234 -11.41 -5.16 -19.22
CA ASN A 234 -11.39 -6.44 -19.93
C ASN A 234 -12.62 -6.63 -20.83
N GLN A 235 -13.81 -6.25 -20.38
CA GLN A 235 -15.03 -6.29 -21.18
C GLN A 235 -14.96 -5.34 -22.37
N MET A 236 -14.42 -4.13 -22.19
CA MET A 236 -14.18 -3.18 -23.28
C MET A 236 -13.27 -3.80 -24.35
N ILE A 237 -12.18 -4.44 -23.95
CA ILE A 237 -11.24 -5.09 -24.86
C ILE A 237 -11.93 -6.22 -25.65
N SER A 238 -12.72 -7.05 -24.96
CA SER A 238 -13.50 -8.11 -25.61
C SER A 238 -14.47 -7.55 -26.63
N ASN A 239 -15.22 -6.50 -26.27
CA ASN A 239 -16.17 -5.85 -27.17
C ASN A 239 -15.47 -5.25 -28.39
N LEU A 240 -14.34 -4.56 -28.19
CA LEU A 240 -13.54 -4.01 -29.27
C LEU A 240 -13.05 -5.12 -30.21
N LYS A 241 -12.54 -6.23 -29.65
CA LYS A 241 -12.08 -7.38 -30.44
C LYS A 241 -13.19 -7.95 -31.32
N ASP A 242 -14.37 -8.17 -30.74
CA ASP A 242 -15.51 -8.71 -31.48
C ASP A 242 -16.02 -7.74 -32.55
N THR A 243 -16.09 -6.44 -32.24
CA THR A 243 -16.49 -5.42 -33.21
C THR A 243 -15.46 -5.29 -34.33
N THR A 244 -14.16 -5.32 -34.04
CA THR A 244 -13.10 -5.28 -35.07
C THR A 244 -13.18 -6.49 -35.99
N TYR A 245 -13.38 -7.70 -35.45
CA TYR A 245 -13.54 -8.91 -36.26
C TYR A 245 -14.76 -8.81 -37.18
N LYS A 246 -15.92 -8.41 -36.64
CA LYS A 246 -17.16 -8.24 -37.43
C LYS A 246 -17.01 -7.18 -38.51
N ASN A 247 -16.35 -6.07 -38.20
CA ASN A 247 -16.10 -5.00 -39.18
C ASN A 247 -15.17 -5.49 -40.30
N GLN A 248 -14.10 -6.24 -39.98
CA GLN A 248 -13.21 -6.82 -40.98
C GLN A 248 -13.96 -7.79 -41.91
N GLU A 249 -14.83 -8.65 -41.38
CA GLU A 249 -15.64 -9.57 -42.17
C GLU A 249 -16.61 -8.81 -43.10
N GLN A 250 -17.27 -7.77 -42.58
CA GLN A 250 -18.16 -6.92 -43.37
C GLN A 250 -17.42 -6.13 -44.44
N ASP A 251 -16.27 -5.56 -44.11
CA ASP A 251 -15.45 -4.78 -45.05
C ASP A 251 -14.91 -5.69 -46.15
N TRP A 252 -14.53 -6.94 -45.81
CA TRP A 252 -14.17 -7.96 -46.79
C TRP A 252 -15.36 -8.27 -47.73
N LEU A 253 -16.55 -8.52 -47.19
CA LEU A 253 -17.75 -8.78 -47.98
C LEU A 253 -18.11 -7.60 -48.90
N LYS A 254 -18.13 -6.38 -48.36
CA LYS A 254 -18.45 -5.16 -49.13
C LYS A 254 -17.43 -4.87 -50.21
N THR A 255 -16.14 -5.01 -49.89
CA THR A 255 -15.05 -4.79 -50.86
C THR A 255 -15.15 -5.78 -52.02
N ASN A 256 -15.36 -7.06 -51.72
CA ASN A 256 -15.54 -8.08 -52.75
C ASN A 256 -16.81 -7.83 -53.58
N LEU A 257 -17.94 -7.53 -52.93
CA LEU A 257 -19.19 -7.22 -53.64
C LEU A 257 -19.03 -6.02 -54.57
N ALA A 258 -18.39 -4.94 -54.11
CA ALA A 258 -18.12 -3.76 -54.92
C ALA A 258 -17.23 -4.10 -56.13
N LYS A 259 -16.18 -4.90 -55.91
CA LYS A 259 -15.31 -5.40 -56.97
C LYS A 259 -16.10 -6.19 -58.02
N PHE A 260 -16.90 -7.18 -57.60
CA PHE A 260 -17.73 -7.99 -58.52
C PHE A 260 -18.76 -7.14 -59.27
N SER A 261 -19.47 -6.25 -58.57
CA SER A 261 -20.44 -5.35 -59.20
C SER A 261 -19.80 -4.46 -60.27
N GLY A 262 -18.63 -3.89 -59.97
CA GLY A 262 -17.87 -3.06 -60.91
C GLY A 262 -17.43 -3.83 -62.16
N MET A 263 -16.96 -5.07 -62.00
CA MET A 263 -16.54 -5.88 -63.16
C MET A 263 -17.72 -6.36 -64.01
N MET A 264 -18.91 -6.52 -63.42
CA MET A 264 -20.12 -6.84 -64.16
C MET A 264 -20.69 -5.63 -64.93
N GLN A 265 -20.45 -4.41 -64.47
CA GLN A 265 -20.90 -3.19 -65.15
C GLN A 265 -20.20 -3.00 -66.49
N GLY A 266 -20.98 -2.98 -67.58
CA GLY A 266 -20.49 -2.79 -68.95
C GLY A 266 -20.34 -4.07 -69.76
N GLN A 267 -20.44 -5.25 -69.14
CA GLN A 267 -20.50 -6.52 -69.84
C GLN A 267 -21.88 -6.72 -70.47
N ARG A 268 -21.94 -6.97 -71.78
CA ARG A 268 -23.21 -7.22 -72.51
C ARG A 268 -23.50 -8.70 -72.75
N ASN A 269 -22.53 -9.57 -72.45
CA ASN A 269 -22.62 -11.00 -72.69
C ASN A 269 -22.54 -11.78 -71.36
N ILE A 270 -23.56 -12.59 -71.09
CA ILE A 270 -23.66 -13.42 -69.87
C ILE A 270 -22.51 -14.42 -69.74
N VAL A 271 -21.99 -14.93 -70.86
CA VAL A 271 -20.84 -15.85 -70.86
C VAL A 271 -19.58 -15.14 -70.36
N SER A 272 -19.34 -13.92 -70.85
CA SER A 272 -18.20 -13.10 -70.41
C SER A 272 -18.31 -12.72 -68.93
N VAL A 273 -19.51 -12.41 -68.45
CA VAL A 273 -19.77 -12.17 -67.03
C VAL A 273 -19.48 -13.42 -66.20
N ALA A 274 -20.03 -14.57 -66.59
CA ALA A 274 -19.84 -15.82 -65.86
C ALA A 274 -18.36 -16.21 -65.80
N GLN A 275 -17.62 -16.05 -66.90
CA GLN A 275 -16.20 -16.37 -66.95
C GLN A 275 -15.36 -15.46 -66.06
N LEU A 276 -15.71 -14.17 -66.01
CA LEU A 276 -15.07 -13.21 -65.12
C LEU A 276 -15.39 -13.46 -63.65
N ILE A 277 -16.64 -13.84 -63.32
CA ILE A 277 -17.01 -14.28 -61.96
C ILE A 277 -16.16 -15.49 -61.57
N MET A 278 -16.05 -16.48 -62.45
CA MET A 278 -15.29 -17.70 -62.17
C MET A 278 -13.79 -17.45 -62.00
N SER A 279 -13.20 -16.55 -62.78
CA SER A 279 -11.78 -16.22 -62.64
C SER A 279 -11.43 -15.52 -61.33
N GLU A 280 -12.39 -14.83 -60.72
CA GLU A 280 -12.16 -14.04 -59.50
C GLU A 280 -12.71 -14.71 -58.24
N LEU A 281 -13.91 -15.30 -58.30
CA LEU A 281 -14.57 -15.93 -57.17
C LEU A 281 -13.90 -17.25 -56.78
N THR A 282 -13.51 -18.07 -57.76
CA THR A 282 -12.95 -19.40 -57.50
C THR A 282 -11.63 -19.31 -56.71
N PRO A 283 -10.65 -18.47 -57.08
CA PRO A 283 -9.47 -18.24 -56.24
C PRO A 283 -9.79 -17.56 -54.90
N LEU A 284 -10.77 -16.66 -54.86
CA LEU A 284 -11.12 -15.92 -53.64
C LEU A 284 -11.61 -16.84 -52.51
N VAL A 285 -12.32 -17.92 -52.86
CA VAL A 285 -12.78 -18.94 -51.90
C VAL A 285 -11.80 -20.11 -51.75
N ASP A 286 -10.58 -19.97 -52.27
CA ASP A 286 -9.54 -21.00 -52.30
C ASP A 286 -10.00 -22.33 -52.93
N ALA A 287 -10.90 -22.22 -53.91
CA ALA A 287 -11.34 -23.37 -54.70
C ALA A 287 -10.38 -23.58 -55.88
N GLN A 288 -10.05 -24.85 -56.14
CA GLN A 288 -9.14 -25.21 -57.23
C GLN A 288 -9.87 -25.37 -58.56
N HIS A 289 -11.17 -25.70 -58.53
CA HIS A 289 -12.03 -25.85 -59.70
C HIS A 289 -13.37 -25.16 -59.44
N GLY A 290 -14.03 -24.74 -60.50
CA GLY A 290 -15.41 -24.27 -60.41
C GLY A 290 -16.13 -24.34 -61.76
N GLY A 291 -17.46 -24.47 -61.71
CA GLY A 291 -18.33 -24.41 -62.87
C GLY A 291 -19.47 -23.43 -62.65
N PHE A 292 -19.81 -22.66 -63.68
CA PHE A 292 -20.93 -21.73 -63.69
C PHE A 292 -21.98 -22.22 -64.67
N PHE A 293 -23.15 -22.59 -64.16
CA PHE A 293 -24.27 -23.07 -64.95
C PHE A 293 -25.32 -21.97 -65.10
N PHE A 294 -25.82 -21.80 -66.32
CA PHE A 294 -26.90 -20.86 -66.62
C PHE A 294 -28.14 -21.65 -67.03
N MET A 295 -29.29 -21.26 -66.47
CA MET A 295 -30.56 -21.91 -66.79
C MET A 295 -31.13 -21.30 -68.06
N GLU A 296 -31.23 -22.12 -69.09
CA GLU A 296 -31.92 -21.78 -70.34
C GLU A 296 -33.25 -22.50 -70.39
N GLN A 297 -34.26 -21.80 -70.90
CA GLN A 297 -35.61 -22.32 -70.99
C GLN A 297 -35.89 -22.68 -72.44
N ASP A 298 -35.75 -23.97 -72.77
CA ASP A 298 -36.11 -24.47 -74.08
C ASP A 298 -37.64 -24.68 -74.15
N ARG A 299 -38.24 -24.37 -75.29
CA ARG A 299 -39.69 -24.51 -75.51
C ARG A 299 -40.11 -25.97 -75.63
N ASP A 300 -39.22 -26.87 -76.02
CA ASP A 300 -39.53 -28.28 -76.29
C ASP A 300 -39.04 -29.23 -75.17
N THR A 301 -37.92 -28.94 -74.52
CA THR A 301 -37.29 -29.85 -73.54
C THR A 301 -37.41 -29.40 -72.07
N GLY A 302 -37.87 -28.17 -71.82
CA GLY A 302 -38.01 -27.60 -70.47
C GLY A 302 -36.75 -26.89 -69.97
N PRO A 303 -36.65 -26.57 -68.67
CA PRO A 303 -35.50 -25.84 -68.11
C PRO A 303 -34.25 -26.74 -68.03
N GLU A 304 -33.17 -26.33 -68.71
CA GLU A 304 -31.88 -27.01 -68.70
C GLU A 304 -30.77 -26.08 -68.21
N LEU A 305 -29.82 -26.64 -67.45
CA LEU A 305 -28.67 -25.93 -66.88
C LEU A 305 -27.45 -26.19 -67.75
N ASN A 306 -26.98 -25.18 -68.46
CA ASN A 306 -25.83 -25.25 -69.35
C ASN A 306 -24.59 -24.66 -68.67
N LEU A 307 -23.48 -25.41 -68.67
CA LEU A 307 -22.18 -24.90 -68.23
C LEU A 307 -21.71 -23.82 -69.21
N ILE A 308 -21.72 -22.56 -68.76
CA ILE A 308 -21.32 -21.42 -69.60
C ILE A 308 -19.93 -20.88 -69.28
N ALA A 309 -19.41 -21.17 -68.08
CA ALA A 309 -18.05 -20.81 -67.71
C ALA A 309 -17.48 -21.80 -66.70
N SER A 310 -16.16 -21.90 -66.64
CA SER A 310 -15.48 -22.76 -65.69
C SER A 310 -14.08 -22.24 -65.34
N TYR A 311 -13.56 -22.65 -64.18
CA TYR A 311 -12.22 -22.33 -63.70
C TYR A 311 -11.50 -23.62 -63.35
N GLY A 312 -10.28 -23.82 -63.87
CA GLY A 312 -9.49 -25.03 -63.66
C GLY A 312 -10.07 -26.31 -64.27
N PHE A 313 -11.27 -26.25 -64.85
CA PHE A 313 -12.00 -27.38 -65.41
C PHE A 313 -11.89 -27.39 -66.94
N SER A 314 -11.67 -28.56 -67.53
CA SER A 314 -11.73 -28.78 -68.98
C SER A 314 -12.80 -29.83 -69.27
N THR A 315 -13.69 -29.54 -70.22
CA THR A 315 -14.78 -30.42 -70.64
C THR A 315 -14.22 -31.78 -71.10
N ARG A 316 -14.37 -32.80 -70.26
CA ARG A 316 -14.05 -34.20 -70.63
C ARG A 316 -15.19 -34.81 -71.44
N LYS A 317 -14.85 -35.75 -72.33
CA LYS A 317 -15.82 -36.56 -73.11
C LYS A 317 -16.82 -37.38 -72.25
N SER A 318 -16.63 -37.48 -70.93
CA SER A 318 -17.43 -38.31 -70.03
C SER A 318 -18.26 -37.52 -69.00
N LEU A 319 -18.20 -36.18 -68.99
CA LEU A 319 -18.95 -35.35 -68.05
C LEU A 319 -19.91 -34.45 -68.85
N ASN A 320 -21.21 -34.59 -68.57
CA ASN A 320 -22.24 -33.78 -69.24
C ASN A 320 -22.05 -32.29 -68.92
N SER A 321 -22.15 -31.44 -69.93
CA SER A 321 -22.14 -29.98 -69.77
C SER A 321 -23.54 -29.39 -69.52
N THR A 322 -24.57 -30.23 -69.57
CA THR A 322 -25.98 -29.87 -69.47
C THR A 322 -26.70 -30.80 -68.51
N TYR A 323 -27.50 -30.24 -67.60
CA TYR A 323 -28.27 -30.98 -66.60
C TYR A 323 -29.71 -30.46 -66.47
N ARG A 324 -30.69 -31.34 -66.25
CA ARG A 324 -32.07 -30.89 -65.95
C ARG A 324 -32.26 -30.60 -64.47
N LEU A 325 -33.32 -29.87 -64.14
CA LEU A 325 -33.71 -29.69 -62.72
C LEU A 325 -33.98 -31.05 -62.06
N LYS A 326 -33.53 -31.20 -60.80
CA LYS A 326 -33.55 -32.46 -60.03
C LYS A 326 -32.68 -33.58 -60.58
N GLU A 327 -31.94 -33.33 -61.66
CA GLU A 327 -30.97 -34.27 -62.20
C GLU A 327 -29.56 -33.91 -61.72
N SER A 328 -28.82 -34.89 -61.23
CA SER A 328 -27.51 -34.69 -60.58
C SER A 328 -27.56 -33.77 -59.36
N LEU A 329 -26.42 -33.58 -58.70
CA LEU A 329 -26.32 -32.64 -57.58
C LEU A 329 -26.41 -31.18 -58.05
N VAL A 330 -25.97 -30.87 -59.28
CA VAL A 330 -26.08 -29.51 -59.84
C VAL A 330 -27.54 -29.14 -60.07
N GLY A 331 -28.32 -30.03 -60.69
CA GLY A 331 -29.74 -29.81 -60.93
C GLY A 331 -30.59 -29.88 -59.66
N GLN A 332 -30.18 -30.68 -58.66
CA GLN A 332 -30.82 -30.68 -57.34
C GLN A 332 -30.55 -29.38 -56.58
N CYS A 333 -29.30 -28.89 -56.58
CA CYS A 333 -28.92 -27.60 -55.97
C CYS A 333 -29.70 -26.44 -56.59
N ALA A 334 -29.82 -26.40 -57.92
CA ALA A 334 -30.60 -25.39 -58.63
C ALA A 334 -32.10 -25.47 -58.32
N PHE A 335 -32.66 -26.67 -58.20
CA PHE A 335 -34.08 -26.87 -57.86
C PHE A 335 -34.41 -26.44 -56.42
N GLU A 336 -33.58 -26.85 -55.45
CA GLU A 336 -33.81 -26.52 -54.03
C GLU A 336 -33.38 -25.11 -53.66
N LYS A 337 -32.53 -24.47 -54.48
CA LYS A 337 -31.88 -23.19 -54.19
C LYS A 337 -31.09 -23.24 -52.88
N LYS A 338 -30.45 -24.38 -52.62
CA LYS A 338 -29.66 -24.65 -51.41
C LYS A 338 -28.29 -25.18 -51.80
N ARG A 339 -27.26 -24.72 -51.09
CA ARG A 339 -25.89 -25.23 -51.19
C ARG A 339 -25.86 -26.72 -50.82
N ILE A 340 -25.20 -27.54 -51.64
CA ILE A 340 -25.02 -28.98 -51.39
C ILE A 340 -23.53 -29.24 -51.17
N LEU A 341 -23.14 -29.54 -49.92
CA LEU A 341 -21.75 -29.83 -49.56
C LEU A 341 -21.50 -31.35 -49.55
N LEU A 342 -20.51 -31.79 -50.30
CA LEU A 342 -19.96 -33.14 -50.25
C LEU A 342 -18.56 -33.10 -49.64
N SER A 343 -18.40 -33.65 -48.43
CA SER A 343 -17.13 -33.66 -47.69
C SER A 343 -16.28 -34.91 -47.92
N GLU A 344 -16.87 -35.97 -48.46
CA GLU A 344 -16.20 -37.23 -48.79
C GLU A 344 -16.56 -37.62 -50.22
N VAL A 345 -15.81 -37.09 -51.18
CA VAL A 345 -16.09 -37.29 -52.59
C VAL A 345 -15.65 -38.72 -53.00
N PRO A 346 -16.55 -39.53 -53.60
CA PRO A 346 -16.19 -40.87 -54.04
C PRO A 346 -15.03 -40.87 -55.06
N PRO A 347 -14.17 -41.91 -55.04
CA PRO A 347 -13.13 -42.08 -56.04
C PRO A 347 -13.72 -42.12 -57.47
N GLY A 348 -13.13 -41.38 -58.40
CA GLY A 348 -13.57 -41.34 -59.81
C GLY A 348 -14.69 -40.34 -60.14
N PHE A 349 -15.13 -39.52 -59.17
CA PHE A 349 -16.21 -38.55 -59.37
C PHE A 349 -15.77 -37.35 -60.24
N ILE A 350 -14.75 -36.61 -59.78
CA ILE A 350 -14.04 -35.57 -60.55
C ILE A 350 -12.56 -35.61 -60.16
N HIS A 351 -11.67 -35.10 -61.03
CA HIS A 351 -10.24 -35.01 -60.75
C HIS A 351 -9.76 -33.58 -60.94
N VAL A 352 -9.04 -33.07 -59.96
CA VAL A 352 -8.33 -31.78 -60.03
C VAL A 352 -7.01 -32.02 -60.74
N GLN A 353 -6.87 -31.48 -61.95
CA GLN A 353 -5.65 -31.62 -62.75
C GLN A 353 -4.77 -30.38 -62.64
N SER A 354 -3.47 -30.62 -62.56
CA SER A 354 -2.42 -29.62 -62.72
C SER A 354 -1.51 -30.02 -63.88
N GLY A 355 -0.63 -29.13 -64.31
CA GLY A 355 0.40 -29.47 -65.30
C GLY A 355 1.40 -30.55 -64.85
N LEU A 356 1.37 -30.96 -63.57
CA LEU A 356 2.32 -31.90 -62.97
C LEU A 356 1.67 -33.19 -62.44
N GLY A 357 0.34 -33.30 -62.46
CA GLY A 357 -0.38 -34.47 -61.93
C GLY A 357 -1.84 -34.18 -61.62
N ASP A 358 -2.59 -35.20 -61.21
CA ASP A 358 -4.01 -35.11 -60.85
C ASP A 358 -4.33 -35.76 -59.49
N ALA A 359 -5.38 -35.26 -58.83
CA ALA A 359 -5.85 -35.80 -57.57
C ALA A 359 -7.39 -35.68 -57.46
N PRO A 360 -8.07 -36.59 -56.74
CA PRO A 360 -9.50 -36.40 -56.43
C PRO A 360 -9.67 -35.20 -55.49
N PRO A 361 -10.76 -34.42 -55.63
CA PRO A 361 -11.05 -33.35 -54.69
C PRO A 361 -11.38 -33.95 -53.31
N ARG A 362 -11.08 -33.20 -52.27
CA ARG A 362 -11.53 -33.56 -50.91
C ARG A 362 -12.99 -33.17 -50.68
N THR A 363 -13.39 -32.03 -51.24
CA THR A 363 -14.70 -31.42 -51.00
C THR A 363 -15.26 -30.86 -52.30
N VAL A 364 -16.58 -30.99 -52.51
CA VAL A 364 -17.33 -30.33 -53.58
C VAL A 364 -18.49 -29.55 -52.95
N VAL A 365 -18.73 -28.34 -53.44
CA VAL A 365 -19.69 -27.36 -52.88
C VAL A 365 -20.72 -26.93 -53.92
#